data_AF-A0A453FCW5-F1
#
_entry.id   AF-A0A453FCW5-F1
#
_cell.length_a   1.000
_cell.length_b   1.000
_cell.length_c   1.000
_cell.angle_alpha   90.00
_cell.angle_beta   90.00
_cell.angle_gamma   90.00
#
_symmetry.space_group_name_H-M   'P 1'
#
loop_
_entity.id
_entity.type
_entity.pdbx_description
1 polymer ?
#
loop_
_entity_poly.entity_id
_entity_poly.type
_entity_poly.pdbx_seq_one_letter_code
_entity_poly.pdbx_strand_id
1 'polypeptide(L)'
;SLSSGLCSPPKSSQNPSPLLSVRRSAAAAMSAVNLTNVAVLNNPTSFVNPFQFEISYECLVALEDDLEWKLIYVGSAEDENYDQQLESVLVGPVNVGTYRFVLEADPPDPSKIREEDIIGVTVLLLTCSYMGQEFIRVGYYVNNDYDDEQLREEPPAKLLIDRVQRNILTDKPRVTKFPINFHPETSGGQQQDQPQSAVPENQTSEGSKASTDL
;
A
#
# COMPACT_ATOMS: atom_id res chain seq x y z
N SER A 1 36.77 -45.31 -60.91
CA SER A 1 37.96 -44.62 -60.38
C SER A 1 37.47 -43.30 -59.84
N LEU A 2 37.69 -43.01 -58.54
CA LEU A 2 36.98 -41.97 -57.78
C LEU A 2 35.45 -42.26 -57.71
N SER A 3 34.66 -41.92 -56.69
CA SER A 3 34.90 -41.48 -55.31
C SER A 3 33.69 -41.97 -54.46
N SER A 4 33.59 -41.87 -53.14
CA SER A 4 34.42 -41.26 -52.09
C SER A 4 34.06 -41.90 -50.73
N GLY A 5 34.97 -41.94 -49.76
CA GLY A 5 34.67 -42.39 -48.39
C GLY A 5 34.02 -41.27 -47.55
N LEU A 6 33.05 -41.63 -46.70
CA LEU A 6 32.45 -40.72 -45.71
C LEU A 6 32.88 -41.13 -44.30
N CYS A 7 33.50 -40.18 -43.59
CA CYS A 7 33.97 -40.34 -42.22
C CYS A 7 32.98 -39.71 -41.24
N SER A 8 32.64 -40.40 -40.15
CA SER A 8 31.68 -39.93 -39.15
C SER A 8 32.34 -39.02 -38.10
N PRO A 9 31.72 -37.88 -37.72
CA PRO A 9 32.15 -37.08 -36.57
C PRO A 9 31.60 -37.63 -35.23
N PRO A 10 32.18 -37.22 -34.07
CA PRO A 10 31.99 -37.91 -32.79
C PRO A 10 30.76 -37.46 -31.98
N LYS A 11 30.35 -38.29 -31.03
CA LYS A 11 29.27 -38.02 -30.06
C LYS A 11 29.68 -36.92 -29.07
N SER A 12 28.87 -35.87 -28.95
CA SER A 12 28.95 -34.91 -27.86
C SER A 12 28.27 -35.47 -26.60
N SER A 13 28.99 -35.49 -25.49
CA SER A 13 28.41 -35.77 -24.16
C SER A 13 27.92 -34.46 -23.56
N GLN A 14 26.63 -34.37 -23.22
CA GLN A 14 26.08 -33.27 -22.43
C GLN A 14 25.52 -33.81 -21.12
N ASN A 15 26.21 -33.49 -20.02
CA ASN A 15 25.65 -33.59 -18.67
C ASN A 15 24.72 -32.38 -18.45
N PRO A 16 23.44 -32.57 -18.09
CA PRO A 16 22.63 -31.50 -17.53
C PRO A 16 22.90 -31.41 -16.01
N SER A 17 23.55 -30.32 -15.58
CA SER A 17 23.59 -29.95 -14.17
C SER A 17 22.17 -29.64 -13.68
N PRO A 18 21.72 -30.15 -12.52
CA PRO A 18 20.43 -29.76 -11.96
C PRO A 18 20.54 -28.33 -11.42
N LEU A 19 19.96 -27.37 -12.12
CA LEU A 19 19.66 -26.07 -11.54
C LEU A 19 18.66 -26.31 -10.40
N LEU A 20 19.12 -26.15 -9.15
CA LEU A 20 18.22 -26.04 -8.01
C LEU A 20 17.34 -24.80 -8.23
N SER A 21 16.13 -25.03 -8.73
CA SER A 21 15.06 -24.04 -8.65
C SER A 21 14.73 -23.88 -7.17
N VAL A 22 15.40 -22.91 -6.53
CA VAL A 22 14.95 -22.35 -5.25
C VAL A 22 13.62 -21.67 -5.55
N ARG A 23 12.55 -22.46 -5.49
CA ARG A 23 11.19 -21.93 -5.34
C ARG A 23 11.18 -21.22 -3.99
N ARG A 24 11.47 -19.92 -4.00
CA ARG A 24 11.01 -19.02 -2.95
C ARG A 24 9.51 -19.25 -2.87
N SER A 25 9.07 -19.90 -1.81
CA SER A 25 7.66 -19.94 -1.49
C SER A 25 7.28 -18.50 -1.20
N ALA A 26 6.61 -17.84 -2.15
CA ALA A 26 5.90 -16.62 -1.85
C ALA A 26 4.85 -17.02 -0.83
N ALA A 27 5.13 -16.77 0.46
CA ALA A 27 4.10 -16.76 1.47
C ALA A 27 3.01 -15.84 0.92
N ALA A 28 1.82 -16.39 0.70
CA ALA A 28 0.70 -15.57 0.23
C ALA A 28 0.57 -14.42 1.23
N ALA A 29 0.70 -13.18 0.74
CA ALA A 29 0.64 -11.98 1.56
C ALA A 29 -0.79 -11.81 2.07
N MET A 30 -1.13 -12.58 3.09
CA MET A 30 -2.35 -12.45 3.87
C MET A 30 -2.32 -11.05 4.47
N SER A 31 -3.33 -10.25 4.15
CA SER A 31 -3.45 -8.91 4.72
C SER A 31 -3.49 -9.01 6.23
N ALA A 32 -2.54 -8.38 6.94
CA ALA A 32 -2.50 -8.41 8.40
C ALA A 32 -3.71 -7.71 9.04
N VAL A 33 -4.39 -6.86 8.27
CA VAL A 33 -5.62 -6.16 8.64
C VAL A 33 -6.75 -6.53 7.69
N ASN A 34 -7.93 -6.82 8.25
CA ASN A 34 -9.16 -7.08 7.51
C ASN A 34 -10.24 -6.08 7.93
N LEU A 35 -10.59 -5.15 7.04
CA LEU A 35 -11.71 -4.22 7.24
C LEU A 35 -13.04 -5.00 7.21
N THR A 36 -13.81 -4.95 8.31
CA THR A 36 -15.02 -5.74 8.49
C THR A 36 -16.30 -4.95 8.23
N ASN A 37 -16.33 -3.67 8.59
CA ASN A 37 -17.46 -2.78 8.31
C ASN A 37 -17.02 -1.31 8.22
N VAL A 38 -17.72 -0.52 7.42
CA VAL A 38 -17.63 0.95 7.38
C VAL A 38 -19.04 1.50 7.29
N ALA A 39 -19.55 2.05 8.40
CA ALA A 39 -20.86 2.65 8.46
C ALA A 39 -20.76 4.18 8.34
N VAL A 40 -21.47 4.75 7.37
CA VAL A 40 -21.59 6.21 7.20
C VAL A 40 -22.71 6.70 8.11
N LEU A 41 -22.38 7.63 9.01
CA LEU A 41 -23.32 8.25 9.93
C LEU A 41 -23.79 9.61 9.36
N ASN A 42 -24.94 10.11 9.83
CA ASN A 42 -25.50 11.41 9.44
C ASN A 42 -25.55 11.60 7.90
N ASN A 43 -26.28 10.73 7.21
CA ASN A 43 -26.39 10.73 5.74
C ASN A 43 -27.83 10.43 5.28
N PRO A 44 -28.41 11.18 4.31
CA PRO A 44 -27.87 12.39 3.69
C PRO A 44 -27.89 13.60 4.63
N THR A 45 -27.05 14.62 4.37
CA THR A 45 -26.88 15.78 5.26
C THR A 45 -26.38 17.01 4.48
N SER A 46 -26.31 18.20 5.08
CA SER A 46 -25.80 19.40 4.38
C SER A 46 -24.36 19.22 3.90
N PHE A 47 -23.99 19.82 2.77
CA PHE A 47 -22.63 19.82 2.23
C PHE A 47 -21.59 20.31 3.25
N VAL A 48 -21.95 21.34 4.04
CA VAL A 48 -21.07 21.95 5.05
C VAL A 48 -21.08 21.23 6.40
N ASN A 49 -21.79 20.11 6.54
CA ASN A 49 -21.72 19.29 7.75
C ASN A 49 -20.50 18.35 7.71
N PRO A 50 -19.88 18.03 8.86
CA PRO A 50 -18.82 17.04 8.97
C PRO A 50 -19.21 15.66 8.41
N PHE A 51 -18.21 14.92 7.96
CA PHE A 51 -18.31 13.50 7.67
C PHE A 51 -18.13 12.69 8.96
N GLN A 52 -18.86 11.59 9.10
CA GLN A 52 -18.72 10.67 10.23
C GLN A 52 -18.76 9.22 9.74
N PHE A 53 -17.67 8.49 9.99
CA PHE A 53 -17.47 7.11 9.57
C PHE A 53 -17.18 6.22 10.78
N GLU A 54 -18.09 5.30 11.13
CA GLU A 54 -17.76 4.23 12.08
C GLU A 54 -17.03 3.11 11.34
N ILE A 55 -15.73 3.00 11.60
CA ILE A 55 -14.81 2.05 10.96
C ILE A 55 -14.60 0.87 11.91
N SER A 56 -14.82 -0.35 11.42
CA SER A 56 -14.56 -1.60 12.13
C SER A 56 -13.58 -2.47 11.35
N TYR A 57 -12.56 -2.99 12.02
CA TYR A 57 -11.57 -3.87 11.41
C TYR A 57 -11.04 -4.93 12.39
N GLU A 58 -10.44 -5.97 11.85
CA GLU A 58 -9.76 -7.03 12.57
C GLU A 58 -8.26 -6.98 12.23
N CYS A 59 -7.42 -6.97 13.25
CA CYS A 59 -5.98 -7.13 13.13
C CYS A 59 -5.64 -8.60 13.42
N LEU A 60 -5.07 -9.29 12.43
CA LEU A 60 -4.76 -10.73 12.46
C LEU A 60 -3.33 -11.02 12.92
N VAL A 61 -2.41 -10.05 12.75
CA VAL A 61 -1.01 -10.12 13.18
C VAL A 61 -0.63 -8.77 13.76
N ALA A 62 0.04 -8.75 14.91
CA ALA A 62 0.45 -7.50 15.55
C ALA A 62 1.36 -6.67 14.64
N LEU A 63 1.14 -5.36 14.64
CA LEU A 63 1.86 -4.36 13.85
C LEU A 63 2.64 -3.44 14.78
N GLU A 64 3.91 -3.20 14.45
CA GLU A 64 4.82 -2.39 15.25
C GLU A 64 4.61 -0.88 15.01
N ASP A 65 4.33 -0.49 13.76
CA ASP A 65 4.02 0.88 13.36
C ASP A 65 2.50 1.16 13.35
N ASP A 66 2.15 2.44 13.16
CA ASP A 66 0.76 2.89 13.08
C ASP A 66 0.08 2.54 11.74
N LEU A 67 -1.22 2.25 11.81
CA LEU A 67 -2.12 2.34 10.66
C LEU A 67 -2.52 3.79 10.44
N GLU A 68 -2.36 4.29 9.22
CA GLU A 68 -2.77 5.63 8.82
C GLU A 68 -4.10 5.54 8.05
N TRP A 69 -5.17 6.07 8.64
CA TRP A 69 -6.50 6.18 8.02
C TRP A 69 -6.71 7.60 7.50
N LYS A 70 -7.01 7.75 6.20
CA LYS A 70 -7.27 9.06 5.58
C LYS A 70 -8.65 9.11 4.95
N LEU A 71 -9.32 10.25 5.10
CA LEU A 71 -10.52 10.58 4.34
C LEU A 71 -10.17 11.65 3.32
N ILE A 72 -10.41 11.37 2.04
CA ILE A 72 -10.06 12.23 0.90
C ILE A 72 -11.32 12.48 0.08
N TYR A 73 -11.60 13.75 -0.19
CA TYR A 73 -12.68 14.19 -1.07
C TYR A 73 -12.12 14.49 -2.46
N VAL A 74 -12.68 13.87 -3.50
CA VAL A 74 -12.26 14.11 -4.89
C VAL A 74 -12.84 15.44 -5.34
N GLY A 75 -11.97 16.42 -5.61
CA GLY A 75 -12.39 17.79 -5.91
C GLY A 75 -12.74 18.03 -7.38
N SER A 76 -12.23 17.20 -8.28
CA SER A 76 -12.61 17.20 -9.69
C SER A 76 -12.40 15.81 -10.27
N ALA A 77 -13.28 15.37 -11.18
CA ALA A 77 -13.12 14.07 -11.84
C ALA A 77 -11.95 14.02 -12.83
N GLU A 78 -11.41 15.18 -13.22
CA GLU A 78 -10.37 15.33 -14.25
C GLU A 78 -8.99 15.69 -13.70
N ASP A 79 -8.89 16.16 -12.45
CA ASP A 79 -7.68 16.79 -11.92
C ASP A 79 -7.51 16.54 -10.40
N GLU A 80 -6.58 15.65 -10.06
CA GLU A 80 -6.26 15.26 -8.67
C GLU A 80 -5.67 16.40 -7.82
N ASN A 81 -5.26 17.53 -8.42
CA ASN A 81 -4.78 18.69 -7.66
C ASN A 81 -5.89 19.40 -6.88
N TYR A 82 -7.16 19.07 -7.15
CA TYR A 82 -8.33 19.55 -6.42
C TYR A 82 -8.72 18.61 -5.27
N ASP A 83 -8.10 17.43 -5.13
CA ASP A 83 -8.41 16.48 -4.07
C ASP A 83 -8.01 17.03 -2.70
N GLN A 84 -8.92 16.90 -1.74
CA GLN A 84 -8.76 17.43 -0.39
C GLN A 84 -8.69 16.28 0.60
N GLN A 85 -7.52 16.09 1.23
CA GLN A 85 -7.40 15.27 2.42
C GLN A 85 -8.11 15.99 3.58
N LEU A 86 -9.28 15.48 3.97
CA LEU A 86 -10.12 16.07 5.02
C LEU A 86 -9.62 15.70 6.42
N GLU A 87 -9.12 14.48 6.59
CA GLU A 87 -8.63 13.97 7.87
C GLU A 87 -7.56 12.87 7.66
N SER A 88 -6.67 12.71 8.64
CA SER A 88 -5.60 11.71 8.68
C SER A 88 -5.33 11.25 10.12
N VAL A 89 -5.89 10.11 10.52
CA VAL A 89 -5.75 9.53 11.87
C VAL A 89 -4.72 8.41 11.88
N LEU A 90 -3.77 8.47 12.81
CA LEU A 90 -2.85 7.38 13.12
C LEU A 90 -3.41 6.49 14.23
N VAL A 91 -3.35 5.18 14.05
CA VAL A 91 -3.81 4.18 15.02
C VAL A 91 -2.74 3.10 15.18
N GLY A 92 -2.00 3.14 16.29
CA GLY A 92 -1.05 2.09 16.66
C GLY A 92 -0.34 2.33 18.00
N PRO A 93 0.59 1.43 18.39
CA PRO A 93 0.84 0.13 17.75
C PRO A 93 -0.38 -0.80 17.86
N VAL A 94 -0.62 -1.64 16.84
CA VAL A 94 -1.87 -2.41 16.72
C VAL A 94 -1.63 -3.88 17.12
N ASN A 95 -2.35 -4.35 18.13
CA ASN A 95 -2.30 -5.74 18.58
C ASN A 95 -3.33 -6.59 17.84
N VAL A 96 -3.20 -7.92 17.92
CA VAL A 96 -4.21 -8.85 17.38
C VAL A 96 -5.56 -8.64 18.09
N GLY A 97 -6.64 -8.44 17.33
CA GLY A 97 -7.99 -8.23 17.88
C GLY A 97 -8.93 -7.46 16.94
N THR A 98 -10.16 -7.25 17.40
CA THR A 98 -11.17 -6.44 16.70
C THR A 98 -11.16 -5.01 17.23
N TYR A 99 -11.15 -4.05 16.31
CA TYR A 99 -11.13 -2.62 16.57
C TYR A 99 -12.35 -1.94 15.97
N ARG A 100 -12.81 -0.87 16.64
CA ARG A 100 -13.86 0.01 16.15
C ARG A 100 -13.66 1.43 16.66
N PHE A 101 -13.73 2.42 15.77
CA PHE A 101 -13.65 3.83 16.10
C PHE A 101 -14.52 4.66 15.15
N VAL A 102 -14.79 5.92 15.50
CA VAL A 102 -15.42 6.89 14.62
C VAL A 102 -14.35 7.85 14.11
N LEU A 103 -14.23 7.96 12.79
CA LEU A 103 -13.48 9.01 12.12
C LEU A 103 -14.46 10.13 11.79
N GLU A 104 -14.24 11.31 12.37
CA GLU A 104 -14.96 12.54 12.06
C GLU A 104 -14.02 13.46 11.26
N ALA A 105 -14.54 14.16 10.26
CA ALA A 105 -13.75 15.05 9.41
C ALA A 105 -14.58 16.26 8.97
N ASP A 106 -13.97 17.44 8.93
CA ASP A 106 -14.59 18.66 8.41
C ASP A 106 -14.98 18.50 6.91
N PRO A 107 -15.98 19.26 6.41
CA PRO A 107 -16.31 19.28 4.99
C PRO A 107 -15.13 19.78 4.12
N PRO A 108 -15.08 19.47 2.82
CA PRO A 108 -14.11 20.08 1.92
C PRO A 108 -14.31 21.60 1.85
N ASP A 109 -13.22 22.31 1.62
CA ASP A 109 -13.23 23.75 1.37
C ASP A 109 -13.85 24.01 -0.02
N PRO A 110 -15.03 24.67 -0.12
CA PRO A 110 -15.67 24.92 -1.41
C PRO A 110 -14.83 25.80 -2.34
N SER A 111 -13.94 26.66 -1.78
CA SER A 111 -13.10 27.54 -2.59
C SER A 111 -11.96 26.83 -3.31
N LYS A 112 -11.72 25.55 -2.98
CA LYS A 112 -10.75 24.66 -3.62
C LYS A 112 -11.41 23.59 -4.50
N ILE A 113 -12.69 23.76 -4.82
CA ILE A 113 -13.44 22.94 -5.78
C ILE A 113 -13.85 23.88 -6.92
N ARG A 114 -13.93 23.39 -8.16
CA ARG A 114 -14.50 24.19 -9.26
C ARG A 114 -16.01 24.36 -9.02
N GLU A 115 -16.60 25.52 -9.32
CA GLU A 115 -18.02 25.79 -9.02
C GLU A 115 -18.95 24.79 -9.73
N GLU A 116 -18.55 24.37 -10.93
CA GLU A 116 -19.18 23.33 -11.75
C GLU A 116 -19.07 21.90 -11.18
N ASP A 117 -18.06 21.60 -10.35
CA ASP A 117 -17.80 20.27 -9.77
C ASP A 117 -18.46 20.10 -8.37
N ILE A 118 -19.04 21.17 -7.78
CA ILE A 118 -19.68 21.09 -6.46
C ILE A 118 -21.04 20.38 -6.54
N ILE A 119 -21.84 20.63 -7.58
CA ILE A 119 -23.13 19.97 -7.82
C ILE A 119 -22.94 18.75 -8.73
N GLY A 120 -23.65 17.66 -8.43
CA GLY A 120 -23.58 16.40 -9.18
C GLY A 120 -22.83 15.31 -8.42
N VAL A 121 -22.22 14.39 -9.17
CA VAL A 121 -21.61 13.17 -8.61
C VAL A 121 -20.10 13.30 -8.53
N THR A 122 -19.56 13.18 -7.32
CA THR A 122 -18.12 13.01 -7.06
C THR A 122 -17.85 11.73 -6.26
N VAL A 123 -16.62 11.56 -5.77
CA VAL A 123 -16.14 10.40 -5.02
C VAL A 123 -15.51 10.84 -3.70
N LEU A 124 -15.74 10.03 -2.66
CA LEU A 124 -15.06 10.13 -1.37
C LEU A 124 -14.28 8.84 -1.14
N LEU A 125 -13.01 8.96 -0.76
CA LEU A 125 -12.08 7.84 -0.56
C LEU A 125 -11.70 7.74 0.91
N LEU A 126 -12.00 6.61 1.54
CA LEU A 126 -11.41 6.20 2.80
C LEU A 126 -10.25 5.25 2.50
N THR A 127 -9.01 5.65 2.80
CA THR A 127 -7.82 4.79 2.63
C THR A 127 -7.26 4.36 3.98
N CYS A 128 -6.63 3.19 4.01
CA CYS A 128 -5.74 2.80 5.10
C CYS A 128 -4.39 2.35 4.56
N SER A 129 -3.34 2.89 5.18
CA SER A 129 -1.94 2.63 4.87
C SER A 129 -1.21 2.06 6.07
N TYR A 130 -0.14 1.30 5.82
CA TYR A 130 0.81 0.84 6.83
C TYR A 130 2.23 1.12 6.33
N MET A 131 3.08 1.74 7.17
CA MET A 131 4.41 2.21 6.77
C MET A 131 4.41 3.05 5.46
N GLY A 132 3.38 3.88 5.27
CA GLY A 132 3.20 4.70 4.05
C GLY A 132 2.75 3.94 2.79
N GLN A 133 2.54 2.62 2.86
CA GLN A 133 1.99 1.82 1.76
C GLN A 133 0.49 1.62 1.97
N GLU A 134 -0.33 2.15 1.05
CA GLU A 134 -1.78 1.92 1.03
C GLU A 134 -2.08 0.45 0.72
N PHE A 135 -2.92 -0.19 1.54
CA PHE A 135 -3.33 -1.59 1.33
C PHE A 135 -4.85 -1.75 1.14
N ILE A 136 -5.65 -0.74 1.48
CA ILE A 136 -7.09 -0.75 1.26
C ILE A 136 -7.62 0.66 0.97
N ARG A 137 -8.55 0.72 0.02
CA ARG A 137 -9.29 1.92 -0.38
C ARG A 137 -10.77 1.58 -0.49
N VAL A 138 -11.63 2.35 0.17
CA VAL A 138 -13.08 2.27 0.05
C VAL A 138 -13.57 3.57 -0.57
N GLY A 139 -13.98 3.50 -1.84
CA GLY A 139 -14.56 4.61 -2.56
C GLY A 139 -16.09 4.60 -2.46
N TYR A 140 -16.68 5.73 -2.06
CA TYR A 140 -18.11 5.99 -2.13
C TYR A 140 -18.41 7.00 -3.23
N TYR A 141 -19.48 6.78 -3.99
CA TYR A 141 -20.06 7.87 -4.77
C TYR A 141 -20.79 8.83 -3.84
N VAL A 142 -20.66 10.12 -4.12
CA VAL A 142 -21.31 11.20 -3.39
C VAL A 142 -22.11 12.02 -4.39
N ASN A 143 -23.41 12.11 -4.20
CA ASN A 143 -24.28 12.98 -4.98
C ASN A 143 -24.58 14.25 -4.16
N ASN A 144 -24.09 15.39 -4.65
CA ASN A 144 -24.40 16.70 -4.13
C ASN A 144 -25.51 17.32 -4.99
N ASP A 145 -26.59 17.75 -4.37
CA ASP A 145 -27.73 18.32 -5.09
C ASP A 145 -28.42 19.37 -4.20
N TYR A 146 -29.29 20.21 -4.75
CA TYR A 146 -30.02 21.18 -3.93
C TYR A 146 -31.09 20.52 -3.04
N ASP A 147 -31.29 21.06 -1.84
CA ASP A 147 -32.27 20.60 -0.86
C ASP A 147 -33.74 20.81 -1.29
N ASP A 148 -33.97 21.77 -2.18
CA ASP A 148 -35.28 22.14 -2.73
C ASP A 148 -35.47 21.63 -4.18
N GLU A 149 -36.70 21.31 -4.58
CA GLU A 149 -37.02 20.84 -5.94
C GLU A 149 -36.95 21.96 -6.99
N GLN A 150 -37.35 23.18 -6.65
CA GLN A 150 -37.32 24.33 -7.56
C GLN A 150 -35.88 24.73 -7.90
N LEU A 151 -34.97 24.64 -6.91
CA LEU A 151 -33.54 24.88 -7.13
C LEU A 151 -32.87 23.80 -8.00
N ARG A 152 -33.48 22.61 -8.13
CA ARG A 152 -32.99 21.53 -9.00
C ARG A 152 -33.50 21.64 -10.43
N GLU A 153 -34.76 22.06 -10.60
CA GLU A 153 -35.35 22.31 -11.92
C GLU A 153 -34.83 23.62 -12.55
N GLU A 154 -34.69 24.70 -11.76
CA GLU A 154 -34.19 26.00 -12.17
C GLU A 154 -32.98 26.43 -11.31
N PRO A 155 -31.78 25.85 -11.55
CA PRO A 155 -30.61 26.14 -10.75
C PRO A 155 -30.19 27.62 -10.84
N PRO A 156 -29.88 28.27 -9.71
CA PRO A 156 -29.52 29.68 -9.68
C PRO A 156 -28.18 29.93 -10.37
N ALA A 157 -28.03 31.10 -11.01
CA ALA A 157 -26.81 31.51 -11.71
C ALA A 157 -25.58 31.77 -10.80
N LYS A 158 -25.71 31.52 -9.50
CA LYS A 158 -24.64 31.50 -8.50
C LYS A 158 -24.90 30.34 -7.56
N LEU A 159 -23.88 29.54 -7.26
CA LEU A 159 -23.98 28.44 -6.33
C LEU A 159 -24.42 28.92 -4.93
N LEU A 160 -25.43 28.23 -4.36
CA LEU A 160 -25.91 28.47 -2.99
C LEU A 160 -25.45 27.33 -2.07
N ILE A 161 -24.21 27.39 -1.59
CA ILE A 161 -23.57 26.28 -0.85
C ILE A 161 -24.37 25.80 0.37
N ASP A 162 -25.03 26.72 1.09
CA ASP A 162 -25.87 26.44 2.26
C ASP A 162 -27.14 25.63 1.92
N ARG A 163 -27.50 25.55 0.63
CA ARG A 163 -28.63 24.77 0.10
C ARG A 163 -28.22 23.45 -0.53
N VAL A 164 -26.92 23.13 -0.56
CA VAL A 164 -26.44 21.86 -1.12
C VAL A 164 -26.57 20.78 -0.05
N GLN A 165 -27.28 19.70 -0.39
CA GLN A 165 -27.34 18.47 0.37
C GLN A 165 -26.42 17.42 -0.26
N ARG A 166 -25.62 16.77 0.58
CA ARG A 166 -24.73 15.66 0.26
C ARG A 166 -25.40 14.33 0.58
N ASN A 167 -25.44 13.42 -0.39
CA ASN A 167 -25.85 12.03 -0.20
C ASN A 167 -24.72 11.07 -0.61
N ILE A 168 -24.21 10.31 0.35
CA ILE A 168 -23.18 9.29 0.16
C ILE A 168 -23.87 7.95 -0.14
N LEU A 169 -23.56 7.32 -1.27
CA LEU A 169 -24.19 6.07 -1.72
C LEU A 169 -23.55 4.87 -1.01
N THR A 170 -24.10 4.52 0.17
CA THR A 170 -23.56 3.50 1.08
C THR A 170 -23.78 2.06 0.64
N ASP A 171 -24.70 1.82 -0.30
CA ASP A 171 -25.12 0.49 -0.75
C ASP A 171 -24.20 -0.14 -1.81
N LYS A 172 -23.32 0.66 -2.45
CA LYS A 172 -22.38 0.19 -3.49
C LYS A 172 -20.95 0.76 -3.32
N PRO A 173 -20.30 0.57 -2.16
CA PRO A 173 -18.92 0.99 -1.96
C PRO A 173 -17.97 0.20 -2.88
N ARG A 174 -17.00 0.90 -3.47
CA ARG A 174 -15.92 0.30 -4.25
C ARG A 174 -14.73 0.01 -3.35
N VAL A 175 -14.60 -1.24 -2.91
CA VAL A 175 -13.46 -1.70 -2.11
C VAL A 175 -12.35 -2.22 -3.02
N THR A 176 -11.20 -1.56 -2.99
CA THR A 176 -9.95 -1.99 -3.63
C THR A 176 -8.95 -2.41 -2.56
N LYS A 177 -8.26 -3.53 -2.76
CA LYS A 177 -7.19 -4.00 -1.88
C LYS A 177 -5.88 -4.07 -2.66
N PHE A 178 -4.81 -3.56 -2.08
CA PHE A 178 -3.47 -3.55 -2.66
C PHE A 178 -2.56 -4.47 -1.84
N PRO A 179 -1.80 -5.39 -2.46
CA PRO A 179 -0.89 -6.26 -1.73
C PRO A 179 0.35 -5.48 -1.29
N ILE A 180 0.58 -5.41 0.02
CA ILE A 180 1.77 -4.80 0.63
C ILE A 180 2.52 -5.83 1.49
N ASN A 181 3.75 -5.51 1.89
CA ASN A 181 4.43 -6.30 2.92
C ASN A 181 4.28 -5.64 4.31
N PHE A 182 3.55 -6.30 5.21
CA PHE A 182 3.38 -5.88 6.61
C PHE A 182 4.58 -6.24 7.51
N HIS A 183 5.46 -7.14 7.05
CA HIS A 183 6.70 -7.49 7.75
C HIS A 183 7.86 -7.41 6.75
N PRO A 184 8.35 -6.20 6.41
CA PRO A 184 9.59 -6.07 5.68
C PRO A 184 10.70 -6.76 6.47
N GLU A 185 11.23 -7.87 5.93
CA GLU A 185 12.38 -8.59 6.48
C GLU A 185 13.46 -7.60 6.88
N THR A 186 13.65 -7.40 8.19
CA THR A 186 14.63 -6.46 8.72
C THR A 186 15.97 -6.88 8.19
N SER A 187 16.47 -6.14 7.19
CA SER A 187 17.66 -6.51 6.42
C SER A 187 18.93 -6.19 7.20
N GLY A 188 19.02 -6.74 8.42
CA GLY A 188 20.25 -6.87 9.16
C GLY A 188 21.20 -7.69 8.30
N GLY A 189 22.29 -7.06 7.88
CA GLY A 189 23.19 -7.60 6.87
C GLY A 189 23.71 -8.96 7.29
N GLN A 190 23.32 -10.01 6.55
CA GLN A 190 24.07 -11.26 6.53
C GLN A 190 25.41 -10.98 5.85
N GLN A 191 26.35 -10.49 6.65
CA GLN A 191 27.76 -10.46 6.31
C GLN A 191 28.14 -11.91 6.06
N GLN A 192 28.40 -12.25 4.79
CA GLN A 192 28.86 -13.58 4.42
C GLN A 192 30.24 -13.78 5.06
N ASP A 193 30.30 -14.51 6.16
CA ASP A 193 31.53 -15.08 6.68
C ASP A 193 32.09 -16.02 5.61
N GLN A 194 33.01 -15.51 4.80
CA GLN A 194 33.92 -16.37 4.06
C GLN A 194 34.80 -17.09 5.07
N PRO A 195 34.92 -18.42 5.02
CA PRO A 195 35.85 -19.13 5.89
C PRO A 195 37.27 -18.66 5.60
N GLN A 196 37.86 -17.95 6.57
CA GLN A 196 39.23 -17.47 6.49
C GLN A 196 40.18 -18.65 6.24
N SER A 197 41.03 -18.53 5.22
CA SER A 197 42.05 -19.52 4.92
C SER A 197 43.12 -19.47 6.02
N ALA A 198 43.23 -20.53 6.81
CA ALA A 198 44.21 -20.60 7.89
C ALA A 198 45.64 -20.57 7.35
N VAL A 199 46.42 -19.60 7.81
CA VAL A 199 47.88 -19.56 7.65
C VAL A 199 48.49 -20.29 8.86
N PRO A 200 49.30 -21.35 8.67
CA PRO A 200 50.07 -21.93 9.76
C PRO A 200 51.33 -21.09 10.00
N GLU A 201 51.47 -20.53 11.20
CA GLU A 201 52.69 -19.86 11.62
C GLU A 201 53.83 -20.86 11.93
N ASN A 202 55.04 -20.29 11.94
CA ASN A 202 56.32 -20.96 11.98
C ASN A 202 56.63 -21.63 13.35
N GLN A 203 57.41 -22.71 13.37
CA GLN A 203 58.05 -23.23 14.59
C GLN A 203 59.56 -23.33 14.42
N THR A 204 60.28 -22.90 15.46
CA THR A 204 61.74 -22.71 15.46
C THR A 204 62.43 -23.69 16.41
N SER A 205 63.53 -24.33 15.97
CA SER A 205 64.68 -24.75 16.81
C SER A 205 65.76 -25.34 15.88
N GLU A 206 66.90 -24.65 15.71
CA GLU A 206 68.19 -24.85 16.40
C GLU A 206 68.98 -26.10 15.96
N GLY A 207 70.27 -25.92 15.57
CA GLY A 207 71.08 -27.07 15.13
C GLY A 207 72.47 -26.87 14.51
N SER A 208 73.28 -25.88 14.94
CA SER A 208 74.77 -25.84 14.87
C SER A 208 75.56 -26.47 13.69
N LYS A 209 76.38 -25.66 12.98
CA LYS A 209 77.86 -25.62 13.17
C LYS A 209 78.56 -24.54 12.32
N ALA A 210 79.80 -24.22 12.72
CA ALA A 210 80.59 -23.07 12.28
C ALA A 210 81.56 -23.35 11.12
N SER A 211 82.02 -22.28 10.46
CA SER A 211 83.44 -22.10 10.13
C SER A 211 83.79 -20.60 10.06
N THR A 212 84.99 -20.26 10.53
CA THR A 212 85.67 -18.98 10.29
C THR A 212 86.11 -18.84 8.83
N ASP A 213 86.34 -17.60 8.38
CA ASP A 213 87.68 -17.16 8.00
C ASP A 213 87.79 -15.62 7.91
N LEU A 214 89.04 -15.15 7.78
CA LEU A 214 89.53 -13.77 7.90
C LEU A 214 89.23 -12.85 6.71
#